data_AF-A0A962BMI3-F1
#
_entry.id   AF-A0A962BMI3-F1
#
_cell.length_a   1.000
_cell.length_b   1.000
_cell.length_c   1.000
_cell.angle_alpha   90.00
_cell.angle_beta   90.00
_cell.angle_gamma   90.00
#
_symmetry.space_group_name_H-M   'P 1'
#
loop_
_entity.id
_entity.type
_entity.pdbx_description
1 polymer ?
#
loop_
_entity_poly.entity_id
_entity_poly.type
_entity_poly.pdbx_seq_one_letter_code
_entity_poly.pdbx_strand_id
1 'polypeptide(L)'
;ATIFMALGWDDISGKATALMVGCVVAIAASISGDTSQDLKTGYLLGATPRSQQIGQILGVLTSATFVCLSVLLLADTFGFGTQELPAPQATLMKLVIDGVIDQSLPWTLVGIGVGIAILCELFRLPSLPFAVGVYLPLSTMTPIFLGGLLHWWLTRNRDQATKDARTERGVLLGSGFVGGEGLLGVGIAGAAFITGARPAGIGTDWASMLVVELVAAAAFAALVVWFVRRIQRG
;
A
#
# COMPACT_ATOMS: atom_id res chain seq x y z
N ALA A 1 -20.24 -11.54 2.63
CA ALA A 1 -21.00 -11.34 1.38
C ALA A 1 -22.12 -12.38 1.23
N THR A 2 -21.81 -13.68 1.08
CA THR A 2 -22.81 -14.75 0.90
C THR A 2 -23.83 -14.86 2.04
N ILE A 3 -23.39 -14.74 3.30
CA ILE A 3 -24.29 -14.73 4.47
C ILE A 3 -25.24 -13.52 4.43
N PHE A 4 -24.75 -12.34 4.03
CA PHE A 4 -25.56 -11.12 3.92
C PHE A 4 -26.58 -11.21 2.79
N MET A 5 -26.18 -11.80 1.66
CA MET A 5 -27.08 -12.13 0.55
C MET A 5 -28.18 -13.11 0.99
N ALA A 6 -27.84 -14.13 1.80
CA ALA A 6 -28.82 -15.08 2.33
C ALA A 6 -29.82 -14.44 3.31
N LEU A 7 -29.44 -13.34 3.96
CA LEU A 7 -30.30 -12.53 4.83
C LEU A 7 -31.10 -11.46 4.07
N GLY A 8 -30.94 -11.36 2.74
CA GLY A 8 -31.65 -10.40 1.91
C GLY A 8 -31.16 -8.96 2.04
N TRP A 9 -29.91 -8.74 2.46
CA TRP A 9 -29.32 -7.40 2.58
C TRP A 9 -28.50 -7.07 1.33
N ASP A 10 -29.21 -6.65 0.28
CA ASP A 10 -28.67 -6.34 -1.06
C ASP A 10 -28.48 -4.83 -1.33
N ASP A 11 -28.93 -3.98 -0.41
CA ASP A 11 -28.80 -2.53 -0.51
C ASP A 11 -27.34 -2.06 -0.31
N ILE A 12 -27.07 -0.79 -0.64
CA ILE A 12 -25.73 -0.19 -0.49
C ILE A 12 -25.24 -0.31 0.96
N SER A 13 -26.13 -0.18 1.95
CA SER A 13 -25.78 -0.31 3.36
C SER A 13 -25.45 -1.77 3.70
N GLY A 14 -26.18 -2.74 3.16
CA GLY A 14 -25.87 -4.17 3.25
C GLY A 14 -24.50 -4.51 2.68
N LYS A 15 -24.17 -4.00 1.50
CA LYS A 15 -22.85 -4.16 0.85
C LYS A 15 -21.72 -3.54 1.70
N ALA A 16 -21.91 -2.32 2.18
CA ALA A 16 -20.96 -1.64 3.05
C ALA A 16 -20.77 -2.40 4.37
N THR A 17 -21.85 -2.89 4.97
CA THR A 17 -21.82 -3.67 6.22
C THR A 17 -21.07 -4.98 6.03
N ALA A 18 -21.27 -5.67 4.91
CA ALA A 18 -20.54 -6.90 4.61
C ALA A 18 -19.02 -6.65 4.52
N LEU A 19 -18.59 -5.55 3.92
CA LEU A 19 -17.18 -5.14 3.88
C LEU A 19 -16.66 -4.76 5.27
N MET A 20 -17.42 -3.97 6.03
CA MET A 20 -17.03 -3.55 7.38
C MET A 20 -16.86 -4.74 8.33
N VAL A 21 -17.78 -5.70 8.33
CA VAL A 21 -17.67 -6.90 9.17
C VAL A 21 -16.46 -7.73 8.77
N GLY A 22 -16.22 -7.93 7.47
CA GLY A 22 -15.02 -8.63 6.99
C GLY A 22 -13.74 -7.94 7.43
N CYS A 23 -13.70 -6.61 7.33
CA CYS A 23 -12.58 -5.77 7.77
C CYS A 23 -12.32 -5.91 9.28
N VAL A 24 -13.36 -5.77 10.12
CA VAL A 24 -13.25 -5.88 11.58
C VAL A 24 -12.71 -7.25 12.00
N VAL A 25 -13.23 -8.34 11.41
CA VAL A 25 -12.78 -9.69 11.73
C VAL A 25 -11.33 -9.90 11.32
N ALA A 26 -10.94 -9.48 10.12
CA ALA A 26 -9.56 -9.60 9.64
C ALA A 26 -8.58 -8.79 10.50
N ILE A 27 -8.93 -7.54 10.84
CA ILE A 27 -8.11 -6.68 11.70
C ILE A 27 -8.01 -7.26 13.12
N ALA A 28 -9.11 -7.74 13.70
CA ALA A 28 -9.09 -8.35 15.03
C ALA A 28 -8.18 -9.58 15.08
N ALA A 29 -8.26 -10.46 14.07
CA ALA A 29 -7.38 -11.61 13.96
C ALA A 29 -5.90 -11.19 13.80
N SER A 30 -5.62 -10.18 12.96
CA SER A 30 -4.28 -9.66 12.74
C SER A 30 -3.69 -9.03 14.01
N ILE A 31 -4.41 -8.13 14.67
CA ILE A 31 -3.96 -7.44 15.90
C ILE A 31 -3.77 -8.44 17.04
N SER A 32 -4.62 -9.47 17.15
CA SER A 32 -4.44 -10.54 18.15
C SER A 32 -3.13 -11.31 17.93
N GLY A 33 -2.81 -11.65 16.67
CA GLY A 33 -1.55 -12.31 16.33
C GLY A 33 -0.33 -11.42 16.61
N ASP A 34 -0.41 -10.14 16.25
CA ASP A 34 0.63 -9.14 16.50
C ASP A 34 0.86 -8.93 18.00
N THR A 35 -0.20 -8.70 18.77
CA THR A 35 -0.16 -8.58 20.24
C THR A 35 0.50 -9.80 20.90
N SER A 36 0.22 -11.01 20.39
CA SER A 36 0.81 -12.24 20.93
C SER A 36 2.31 -12.33 20.66
N GLN A 37 2.77 -11.89 19.48
CA GLN A 37 4.19 -11.82 19.12
C GLN A 37 4.91 -10.73 19.92
N ASP A 38 4.26 -9.60 20.10
CA ASP A 38 4.71 -8.49 20.91
C ASP A 38 4.92 -8.91 22.36
N LEU A 39 3.94 -9.57 22.99
CA LEU A 39 4.07 -10.04 24.37
C LEU A 39 5.18 -11.08 24.53
N LYS A 40 5.37 -11.96 23.54
CA LYS A 40 6.49 -12.93 23.54
C LYS A 40 7.84 -12.20 23.48
N THR A 41 7.98 -11.24 22.58
CA THR A 41 9.23 -10.47 22.42
C THR A 41 9.49 -9.59 23.64
N GLY A 42 8.44 -8.94 24.17
CA GLY A 42 8.48 -8.17 25.40
C GLY A 42 8.92 -9.00 26.60
N TYR A 43 8.40 -10.22 26.73
CA TYR A 43 8.85 -11.16 27.78
C TYR A 43 10.34 -11.49 27.66
N LEU A 44 10.84 -11.78 26.45
CA LEU A 44 12.27 -12.06 26.21
C LEU A 44 13.19 -10.87 26.52
N LEU A 45 12.70 -9.64 26.31
CA LEU A 45 13.42 -8.40 26.59
C LEU A 45 13.26 -7.92 28.05
N GLY A 46 12.47 -8.62 28.87
CA GLY A 46 12.19 -8.24 30.26
C GLY A 46 11.22 -7.06 30.40
N ALA A 47 10.42 -6.76 29.38
CA ALA A 47 9.43 -5.70 29.42
C ALA A 47 8.24 -6.07 30.34
N THR A 48 7.65 -5.06 30.98
CA THR A 48 6.45 -5.24 31.81
C THR A 48 5.20 -5.31 30.92
N PRO A 49 4.39 -6.38 30.94
CA PRO A 49 3.24 -6.55 30.05
C PRO A 49 2.22 -5.40 30.13
N ARG A 50 2.01 -4.84 31.32
CA ARG A 50 1.09 -3.71 31.53
C ARG A 50 1.53 -2.46 30.74
N SER A 51 2.81 -2.13 30.78
CA SER A 51 3.35 -0.96 30.07
C SER A 51 3.26 -1.15 28.55
N GLN A 52 3.48 -2.38 28.08
CA GLN A 52 3.38 -2.72 26.66
C GLN A 52 1.95 -2.60 26.14
N GLN A 53 0.97 -3.12 26.88
CA GLN A 53 -0.44 -3.05 26.49
C GLN A 53 -0.96 -1.60 26.46
N ILE A 54 -0.54 -0.76 27.41
CA ILE A 54 -0.86 0.68 27.39
C ILE A 54 -0.26 1.34 26.14
N GLY A 55 1.00 1.03 25.81
CA GLY A 55 1.65 1.52 24.60
C GLY A 55 0.91 1.12 23.32
N GLN A 56 0.49 -0.14 23.21
CA GLN A 56 -0.28 -0.65 22.07
C GLN A 56 -1.65 0.05 21.94
N ILE A 57 -2.40 0.20 23.04
CA ILE A 57 -3.70 0.90 23.02
C ILE A 57 -3.53 2.34 22.58
N LEU A 58 -2.55 3.07 23.14
CA LEU A 58 -2.27 4.45 22.75
C LEU A 58 -1.84 4.54 21.27
N GLY A 59 -1.00 3.61 20.81
CA GLY A 59 -0.57 3.53 19.42
C GLY A 59 -1.72 3.30 18.45
N VAL A 60 -2.64 2.37 18.77
CA VAL A 60 -3.82 2.08 17.95
C VAL A 60 -4.78 3.27 17.92
N LEU A 61 -5.09 3.89 19.07
CA LEU A 61 -6.01 5.02 19.12
C LEU A 61 -5.48 6.25 18.38
N THR A 62 -4.21 6.57 18.55
CA THR A 62 -3.57 7.68 17.84
C THR A 62 -3.54 7.39 16.33
N SER A 63 -3.04 6.23 15.92
CA SER A 63 -2.96 5.86 14.51
C SER A 63 -4.33 5.82 13.83
N ALA A 64 -5.34 5.22 14.47
CA ALA A 64 -6.70 5.17 13.93
C ALA A 64 -7.28 6.58 13.73
N THR A 65 -7.05 7.50 14.67
CA THR A 65 -7.52 8.88 14.59
C THR A 65 -6.87 9.62 13.41
N PHE A 66 -5.53 9.60 13.33
CA PHE A 66 -4.81 10.34 12.29
C PHE A 66 -5.01 9.74 10.89
N VAL A 67 -5.05 8.42 10.76
CA VAL A 67 -5.31 7.76 9.48
C VAL A 67 -6.73 8.06 9.01
N CYS A 68 -7.73 7.96 9.89
CA CYS A 68 -9.11 8.29 9.54
C CYS A 68 -9.25 9.74 9.08
N LEU A 69 -8.71 10.69 9.86
CA LEU A 69 -8.72 12.11 9.49
C LEU A 69 -8.03 12.36 8.15
N SER A 70 -6.88 11.74 7.92
CA SER A 70 -6.13 11.88 6.67
C SER A 70 -6.92 11.35 5.48
N VAL A 71 -7.54 10.17 5.60
CA VAL A 71 -8.37 9.58 4.54
C VAL A 71 -9.57 10.45 4.21
N LEU A 72 -10.26 11.00 5.23
CA LEU A 72 -11.39 11.90 5.02
C LEU A 72 -10.98 13.21 4.35
N LEU A 73 -9.86 13.80 4.78
CA LEU A 73 -9.31 15.03 4.21
C LEU A 73 -8.90 14.83 2.74
N LEU A 74 -8.25 13.71 2.42
CA LEU A 74 -7.88 13.36 1.05
C LEU A 74 -9.11 13.11 0.19
N ALA A 75 -10.14 12.43 0.73
CA ALA A 75 -11.39 12.20 0.04
C ALA A 75 -12.07 13.50 -0.38
N ASP A 76 -12.14 14.47 0.54
CA ASP A 76 -12.79 15.76 0.32
C ASP A 76 -11.99 16.66 -0.65
N THR A 77 -10.66 16.63 -0.56
CA THR A 77 -9.78 17.52 -1.35
C THR A 77 -9.52 17.03 -2.78
N PHE A 78 -9.41 15.71 -2.96
CA PHE A 78 -8.94 15.10 -4.22
C PHE A 78 -9.91 14.06 -4.80
N GLY A 79 -10.76 13.45 -3.97
CA GLY A 79 -11.65 12.36 -4.35
C GLY A 79 -10.92 11.05 -4.67
N PHE A 80 -11.42 9.92 -4.15
CA PHE A 80 -10.85 8.61 -4.45
C PHE A 80 -11.33 8.07 -5.80
N GLY A 81 -10.43 7.41 -6.53
CA GLY A 81 -10.72 6.85 -7.86
C GLY A 81 -10.56 7.85 -9.00
N THR A 82 -10.03 9.04 -8.72
CA THR A 82 -9.62 10.03 -9.73
C THR A 82 -8.23 9.69 -10.27
N GLN A 83 -7.77 10.41 -11.30
CA GLN A 83 -6.39 10.27 -11.81
C GLN A 83 -5.34 10.69 -10.76
N GLU A 84 -5.73 11.56 -9.82
CA GLU A 84 -4.83 12.08 -8.78
C GLU A 84 -4.70 11.10 -7.61
N LEU A 85 -5.79 10.43 -7.21
CA LEU A 85 -5.80 9.38 -6.18
C LEU A 85 -6.43 8.09 -6.70
N PRO A 86 -5.73 7.33 -7.55
CA PRO A 86 -6.21 6.04 -8.01
C PRO A 86 -6.27 5.06 -6.83
N ALA A 87 -7.45 4.46 -6.61
CA ALA A 87 -7.69 3.48 -5.56
C ALA A 87 -8.02 2.10 -6.17
N PRO A 88 -7.06 1.43 -6.85
CA PRO A 88 -7.30 0.19 -7.57
C PRO A 88 -7.75 -0.94 -6.64
N GLN A 89 -7.16 -1.02 -5.44
CA GLN A 89 -7.52 -2.05 -4.46
C GLN A 89 -8.95 -1.88 -3.94
N ALA A 90 -9.37 -0.64 -3.67
CA ALA A 90 -10.75 -0.35 -3.26
C ALA A 90 -11.75 -0.65 -4.39
N THR A 91 -11.37 -0.34 -5.63
CA THR A 91 -12.17 -0.64 -6.83
C THR A 91 -12.36 -2.15 -7.01
N LEU A 92 -11.30 -2.94 -6.83
CA LEU A 92 -11.38 -4.40 -6.89
C LEU A 92 -12.32 -4.96 -5.82
N MET A 93 -12.19 -4.50 -4.57
CA MET A 93 -13.07 -4.93 -3.47
C MET A 93 -14.53 -4.58 -3.74
N LYS A 94 -14.79 -3.39 -4.31
CA LYS A 94 -16.12 -2.97 -4.75
C LYS A 94 -16.69 -3.91 -5.82
N LEU A 95 -15.92 -4.20 -6.86
CA LEU A 95 -16.34 -5.09 -7.94
C LEU A 95 -16.66 -6.51 -7.44
N VAL A 96 -15.86 -7.03 -6.50
CA VAL A 96 -16.11 -8.34 -5.90
C VAL A 96 -17.39 -8.34 -5.05
N ILE A 97 -17.60 -7.32 -4.20
CA ILE A 97 -18.80 -7.29 -3.36
C ILE A 97 -20.08 -7.08 -4.19
N ASP A 98 -20.04 -6.18 -5.17
CA ASP A 98 -21.16 -5.93 -6.09
C ASP A 98 -21.46 -7.19 -6.88
N GLY A 99 -20.45 -7.83 -7.48
CA GLY A 99 -20.66 -9.05 -8.24
C GLY A 99 -21.23 -10.21 -7.41
N VAL A 100 -20.77 -10.39 -6.17
CA VAL A 100 -21.26 -11.48 -5.31
C VAL A 100 -22.69 -11.22 -4.83
N ILE A 101 -23.02 -10.00 -4.40
CA ILE A 101 -24.35 -9.68 -3.85
C ILE A 101 -25.38 -9.54 -4.97
N ASP A 102 -25.03 -8.92 -6.10
CA ASP A 102 -25.92 -8.74 -7.26
C ASP A 102 -26.02 -10.01 -8.12
N GLN A 103 -25.37 -11.11 -7.73
CA GLN A 103 -25.29 -12.38 -8.45
C GLN A 103 -24.80 -12.27 -9.90
N SER A 104 -24.09 -11.18 -10.22
CA SER A 104 -23.58 -10.88 -11.56
C SER A 104 -22.11 -11.29 -11.74
N LEU A 105 -21.48 -11.83 -10.69
CA LEU A 105 -20.08 -12.24 -10.77
C LEU A 105 -19.93 -13.40 -11.77
N PRO A 106 -19.04 -13.27 -12.78
CA PRO A 106 -18.79 -14.34 -13.74
C PRO A 106 -17.98 -15.45 -13.09
N TRP A 107 -18.67 -16.40 -12.44
CA TRP A 107 -18.05 -17.52 -11.72
C TRP A 107 -17.13 -18.38 -12.58
N THR A 108 -17.37 -18.43 -13.89
CA THR A 108 -16.45 -19.06 -14.84
C THR A 108 -15.08 -18.37 -14.85
N LEU A 109 -15.03 -17.03 -14.86
CA LEU A 109 -13.77 -16.28 -14.80
C LEU A 109 -13.07 -16.43 -13.44
N VAL A 110 -13.85 -16.46 -12.35
CA VAL A 110 -13.31 -16.74 -11.01
C VAL A 110 -12.68 -18.14 -10.96
N GLY A 111 -13.37 -19.15 -11.49
CA GLY A 111 -12.88 -20.52 -11.58
C GLY A 111 -11.62 -20.64 -12.43
N ILE A 112 -11.53 -19.93 -13.54
CA ILE A 112 -10.30 -19.82 -14.35
C ILE A 112 -9.16 -19.22 -13.51
N GLY A 113 -9.42 -18.14 -12.76
CA GLY A 113 -8.44 -17.53 -11.86
C GLY A 113 -7.92 -18.50 -10.79
N VAL A 114 -8.81 -19.27 -10.17
CA VAL A 114 -8.44 -20.33 -9.21
C VAL A 114 -7.58 -21.40 -9.88
N GLY A 115 -7.96 -21.84 -11.10
CA GLY A 115 -7.17 -22.79 -11.87
C GLY A 115 -5.77 -22.29 -12.18
N ILE A 116 -5.63 -21.02 -12.60
CA ILE A 116 -4.32 -20.39 -12.83
C ILE A 116 -3.52 -20.33 -11.53
N ALA A 117 -4.14 -19.96 -10.41
CA ALA A 117 -3.45 -19.92 -9.12
C ALA A 117 -2.91 -21.29 -8.69
N ILE A 118 -3.69 -22.36 -8.91
CA ILE A 118 -3.25 -23.74 -8.64
C ILE A 118 -2.08 -24.12 -9.56
N LEU A 119 -2.14 -23.76 -10.84
CA LEU A 119 -1.04 -24.01 -11.77
C LEU A 119 0.23 -23.26 -11.35
N CYS A 120 0.11 -21.98 -10.98
CA CYS A 120 1.23 -21.20 -10.45
C CYS A 120 1.86 -21.90 -9.24
N GLU A 121 1.05 -22.35 -8.29
CA GLU A 121 1.52 -23.06 -7.10
C GLU A 121 2.22 -24.38 -7.45
N LEU A 122 1.68 -25.13 -8.43
CA LEU A 122 2.29 -26.37 -8.92
C LEU A 122 3.67 -26.14 -9.55
N PHE A 123 3.83 -25.03 -10.28
CA PHE A 123 5.12 -24.60 -10.84
C PHE A 123 6.01 -23.88 -9.81
N ARG A 124 5.61 -23.80 -8.54
CA ARG A 124 6.30 -23.04 -7.49
C ARG A 124 6.51 -21.56 -7.85
N LEU A 125 5.62 -21.02 -8.67
CA LEU A 125 5.56 -19.60 -8.97
C LEU A 125 4.70 -18.92 -7.89
N PRO A 126 5.16 -17.80 -7.31
CA PRO A 126 4.39 -17.11 -6.30
C PRO A 126 3.13 -16.50 -6.95
N SER A 127 1.98 -17.08 -6.63
CA SER A 127 0.67 -16.73 -7.21
C SER A 127 0.18 -15.32 -6.83
N LEU A 128 0.57 -14.85 -5.64
CA LEU A 128 0.21 -13.52 -5.13
C LEU A 128 0.79 -12.37 -5.99
N PRO A 129 2.12 -12.27 -6.23
CA PRO A 129 2.69 -11.30 -7.17
C PRO A 129 2.08 -11.37 -8.57
N PHE A 130 1.75 -12.56 -9.05
CA PHE A 130 1.11 -12.75 -10.35
C PHE A 130 -0.28 -12.11 -10.37
N ALA A 131 -1.12 -12.40 -9.37
CA ALA A 131 -2.46 -11.82 -9.27
C ALA A 131 -2.41 -10.29 -9.13
N VAL A 132 -1.49 -9.77 -8.32
CA VAL A 132 -1.26 -8.32 -8.18
C VAL A 132 -0.83 -7.70 -9.51
N GLY A 133 0.01 -8.41 -10.26
CA GLY A 133 0.45 -8.08 -11.60
C GLY A 133 -0.65 -8.08 -12.68
N VAL A 134 -1.86 -8.58 -12.40
CA VAL A 134 -2.96 -8.59 -13.39
C VAL A 134 -3.90 -7.40 -13.21
N TYR A 135 -4.09 -6.91 -11.98
CA TYR A 135 -5.05 -5.83 -11.72
C TYR A 135 -4.44 -4.44 -11.58
N LEU A 136 -3.13 -4.33 -11.35
CA LEU A 136 -2.50 -3.02 -11.21
C LEU A 136 -2.38 -2.28 -12.57
N PRO A 137 -2.36 -0.94 -12.57
CA PRO A 137 -2.04 -0.18 -13.77
C PRO A 137 -0.59 -0.37 -14.22
N LEU A 138 -0.33 -0.33 -15.53
CA LEU A 138 1.04 -0.40 -16.10
C LEU A 138 1.95 0.72 -15.57
N SER A 139 1.38 1.90 -15.28
CA SER A 139 2.10 3.03 -14.67
C SER A 139 2.65 2.70 -13.28
N THR A 140 1.98 1.83 -12.51
CA THR A 140 2.44 1.35 -11.20
C THR A 140 3.35 0.13 -11.34
N MET A 141 3.13 -0.73 -12.33
CA MET A 141 3.98 -1.91 -12.55
C MET A 141 5.40 -1.56 -12.99
N THR A 142 5.55 -0.56 -13.85
CA THR A 142 6.85 -0.15 -14.38
C THR A 142 7.85 0.21 -13.27
N PRO A 143 7.55 1.09 -12.31
CA PRO A 143 8.46 1.39 -11.20
C PRO A 143 8.70 0.18 -10.29
N ILE A 144 7.70 -0.69 -10.05
CA ILE A 144 7.89 -1.93 -9.28
C ILE A 144 8.90 -2.85 -9.97
N PHE A 145 8.75 -3.05 -11.29
CA PHE A 145 9.65 -3.87 -12.09
C PHE A 145 11.08 -3.30 -12.11
N LEU A 146 11.22 -1.99 -12.32
CA LEU A 146 12.53 -1.32 -12.29
C LEU A 146 13.19 -1.42 -10.91
N GLY A 147 12.42 -1.28 -9.83
CA GLY A 147 12.89 -1.52 -8.47
C GLY A 147 13.37 -2.95 -8.24
N GLY A 148 12.65 -3.94 -8.76
CA GLY A 148 13.05 -5.36 -8.73
C GLY A 148 14.33 -5.64 -9.53
N LEU A 149 14.46 -5.04 -10.72
CA LEU A 149 15.68 -5.14 -11.54
C LEU A 149 16.87 -4.47 -10.85
N LEU A 150 16.64 -3.32 -10.20
CA LEU A 150 17.64 -2.64 -9.40
C LEU A 150 18.10 -3.50 -8.22
N HIS A 151 17.15 -4.09 -7.48
CA HIS A 151 17.45 -5.01 -6.40
C HIS A 151 18.30 -6.19 -6.91
N TRP A 152 17.86 -6.85 -7.99
CA TRP A 152 18.60 -7.95 -8.62
C TRP A 152 20.03 -7.52 -9.02
N TRP A 153 20.19 -6.34 -9.63
CA TRP A 153 21.51 -5.82 -10.01
C TRP A 153 22.40 -5.51 -8.81
N LEU A 154 21.82 -5.02 -7.70
CA LEU A 154 22.56 -4.72 -6.46
C LEU A 154 22.94 -5.97 -5.68
N THR A 155 22.16 -7.05 -5.77
CA THR A 155 22.37 -8.27 -4.99
C THR A 155 23.02 -9.41 -5.79
N ARG A 156 23.07 -9.32 -7.13
CA ARG A 156 23.73 -10.33 -7.97
C ARG A 156 25.21 -10.49 -7.58
N ASN A 157 25.65 -11.75 -7.52
CA ASN A 157 27.03 -12.14 -7.22
C ASN A 157 27.59 -11.61 -5.89
N ARG A 158 26.72 -11.40 -4.89
CA ARG A 158 27.11 -11.07 -3.52
C ARG A 158 26.89 -12.26 -2.57
N ASP A 159 27.64 -12.28 -1.49
CA ASP A 159 27.45 -13.20 -0.38
C ASP A 159 26.09 -12.94 0.31
N GLN A 160 25.59 -13.94 1.03
CA GLN A 160 24.27 -13.88 1.64
C GLN A 160 24.13 -12.73 2.64
N ALA A 161 25.17 -12.48 3.46
CA ALA A 161 25.14 -11.39 4.44
C ALA A 161 25.03 -10.02 3.77
N THR A 162 25.80 -9.76 2.71
CA THR A 162 25.68 -8.51 1.94
C THR A 162 24.33 -8.38 1.23
N LYS A 163 23.75 -9.48 0.73
CA LYS A 163 22.41 -9.45 0.12
C LYS A 163 21.35 -9.01 1.12
N ASP A 164 21.35 -9.62 2.29
CA ASP A 164 20.36 -9.35 3.34
C ASP A 164 20.48 -7.90 3.83
N ALA A 165 21.71 -7.44 4.11
CA ALA A 165 21.97 -6.06 4.51
C ALA A 165 21.54 -5.03 3.45
N ARG A 166 21.78 -5.29 2.15
CA ARG A 166 21.34 -4.40 1.06
C ARG A 166 19.82 -4.41 0.90
N THR A 167 19.19 -5.56 1.10
CA THR A 167 17.73 -5.72 1.03
C THR A 167 17.07 -4.92 2.13
N GLU A 168 17.50 -5.10 3.38
CA GLU A 168 16.96 -4.40 4.53
C GLU A 168 17.11 -2.88 4.39
N ARG A 169 18.31 -2.40 4.01
CA ARG A 169 18.54 -0.97 3.77
C ARG A 169 17.70 -0.43 2.62
N GLY A 170 17.55 -1.20 1.54
CA GLY A 170 16.73 -0.83 0.40
C GLY A 170 15.25 -0.71 0.78
N VAL A 171 14.73 -1.66 1.55
CA VAL A 171 13.37 -1.64 2.08
C VAL A 171 13.18 -0.46 3.03
N LEU A 172 14.12 -0.19 3.93
CA LEU A 172 14.06 0.93 4.88
C LEU A 172 14.06 2.30 4.17
N LEU A 173 14.95 2.49 3.19
CA LEU A 173 14.98 3.73 2.41
C LEU A 173 13.71 3.88 1.55
N GLY A 174 13.27 2.80 0.91
CA GLY A 174 12.05 2.78 0.10
C GLY A 174 10.80 3.10 0.92
N SER A 175 10.63 2.47 2.08
CA SER A 175 9.50 2.75 2.98
C SER A 175 9.54 4.17 3.52
N GLY A 176 10.75 4.72 3.75
CA GLY A 176 10.94 6.13 4.09
C GLY A 176 10.44 7.09 2.99
N PHE A 177 10.70 6.79 1.72
CA PHE A 177 10.18 7.58 0.60
C PHE A 177 8.66 7.50 0.47
N VAL A 178 8.10 6.28 0.55
CA VAL A 178 6.63 6.07 0.49
C VAL A 178 5.93 6.76 1.67
N GLY A 179 6.48 6.62 2.88
CA GLY A 179 5.97 7.30 4.07
C GLY A 179 6.10 8.83 3.97
N GLY A 180 7.22 9.32 3.45
CA GLY A 180 7.46 10.74 3.23
C GLY A 180 6.50 11.36 2.22
N GLU A 181 6.27 10.68 1.09
CA GLU A 181 5.26 11.06 0.10
C GLU A 181 3.86 11.14 0.73
N GLY A 182 3.46 10.11 1.48
CA GLY A 182 2.17 10.08 2.16
C GLY A 182 1.99 11.24 3.16
N LEU A 183 3.00 11.50 3.99
CA LEU A 183 2.96 12.61 4.95
C LEU A 183 2.91 13.99 4.26
N LEU A 184 3.68 14.19 3.19
CA LEU A 184 3.63 15.41 2.39
C LEU A 184 2.26 15.58 1.73
N GLY A 185 1.67 14.50 1.20
CA GLY A 185 0.33 14.51 0.61
C GLY A 185 -0.74 14.94 1.60
N VAL A 186 -0.70 14.41 2.83
CA VAL A 186 -1.59 14.84 3.93
C VAL A 186 -1.36 16.31 4.29
N GLY A 187 -0.11 16.75 4.36
CA GLY A 187 0.24 18.16 4.62
C GLY A 187 -0.29 19.11 3.55
N ILE A 188 -0.15 18.76 2.27
CA ILE A 188 -0.66 19.53 1.13
C ILE A 188 -2.19 19.55 1.14
N ALA A 189 -2.83 18.41 1.42
CA ALA A 189 -4.29 18.33 1.58
C ALA A 189 -4.78 19.28 2.69
N GLY A 190 -4.10 19.28 3.85
CA GLY A 190 -4.41 20.17 4.97
C GLY A 190 -4.23 21.64 4.62
N ALA A 191 -3.14 21.99 3.93
CA ALA A 191 -2.92 23.36 3.46
C ALA A 191 -3.99 23.80 2.45
N ALA A 192 -4.36 22.92 1.51
CA ALA A 192 -5.41 23.20 0.54
C ALA A 192 -6.78 23.40 1.19
N PHE A 193 -7.09 22.58 2.21
CA PHE A 193 -8.33 22.71 2.98
C PHE A 193 -8.41 24.03 3.76
N ILE A 194 -7.33 24.47 4.39
CA ILE A 194 -7.30 25.74 5.16
C ILE A 194 -7.36 26.97 4.23
N THR A 195 -6.64 26.93 3.11
CA THR A 195 -6.52 28.09 2.20
C THR A 195 -7.61 28.15 1.14
N GLY A 196 -8.44 27.10 1.02
CA GLY A 196 -9.49 26.99 -0.01
C GLY A 196 -8.96 26.87 -1.44
N ALA A 197 -7.65 26.79 -1.62
CA ALA A 197 -6.98 26.70 -2.91
C ALA A 197 -5.79 25.74 -2.82
N ARG A 198 -5.53 24.99 -3.89
CA ARG A 198 -4.37 24.10 -3.93
C ARG A 198 -3.08 24.96 -3.90
N PRO A 199 -2.09 24.63 -3.04
CA PRO A 199 -0.81 25.33 -3.06
C PRO A 199 -0.20 25.25 -4.46
N ALA A 200 0.11 26.41 -5.05
CA ALA A 200 0.81 26.45 -6.32
C ALA A 200 2.20 25.85 -6.13
N GLY A 201 2.50 24.78 -6.89
CA GLY A 201 3.84 24.20 -6.91
C GLY A 201 4.87 25.18 -7.49
N ILE A 202 6.13 24.73 -7.57
CA ILE A 202 7.25 25.50 -8.14
C ILE A 202 6.98 25.95 -9.61
N GLY A 203 5.97 25.37 -10.25
CA GLY A 203 5.54 25.70 -11.61
C GLY A 203 6.56 25.24 -12.65
N THR A 204 6.16 25.26 -13.92
CA THR A 204 7.04 24.94 -15.05
C THR A 204 7.24 26.13 -15.98
N ASP A 205 6.62 27.28 -15.67
CA ASP A 205 6.61 28.49 -16.52
C ASP A 205 7.96 29.21 -16.58
N TRP A 206 8.89 28.87 -15.68
CA TRP A 206 10.22 29.47 -15.61
C TRP A 206 11.19 28.94 -16.69
N ALA A 207 10.83 27.88 -17.43
CA ALA A 207 11.68 27.32 -18.47
C ALA A 207 10.89 26.68 -19.62
N SER A 208 11.55 26.50 -20.78
CA SER A 208 10.99 25.71 -21.87
C SER A 208 10.75 24.25 -21.44
N MET A 209 9.73 23.61 -21.98
CA MET A 209 9.34 22.22 -21.67
C MET A 209 10.54 21.24 -21.68
N LEU A 210 11.43 21.36 -22.67
CA LEU A 210 12.62 20.52 -22.79
C LEU A 210 13.60 20.68 -21.62
N VAL A 211 13.80 21.91 -21.15
CA VAL A 211 14.67 22.19 -19.99
C VAL A 211 14.06 21.62 -18.71
N VAL A 212 12.75 21.74 -18.52
CA VAL A 212 12.05 21.17 -17.37
C VAL A 212 12.18 19.64 -17.36
N GLU A 213 11.97 18.98 -18.49
CA GLU A 213 12.13 17.53 -18.62
C GLU A 213 13.57 17.07 -18.34
N LEU A 214 14.58 17.77 -18.86
CA LEU A 214 15.98 17.45 -18.60
C LEU A 214 16.35 17.65 -17.13
N VAL A 215 15.88 18.72 -16.50
CA VAL A 215 16.12 18.97 -15.06
C VAL A 215 15.45 17.89 -14.21
N ALA A 216 14.21 17.52 -14.52
CA ALA A 216 13.50 16.45 -13.83
C ALA A 216 14.21 15.10 -14.01
N ALA A 217 14.65 14.76 -15.22
CA ALA A 217 15.40 13.54 -15.50
C ALA A 217 16.75 13.52 -14.77
N ALA A 218 17.47 14.64 -14.75
CA ALA A 218 18.73 14.77 -14.03
C ALA A 218 18.55 14.64 -12.51
N ALA A 219 17.51 15.27 -11.94
CA ALA A 219 17.17 15.15 -10.53
C ALA A 219 16.79 13.71 -10.16
N PHE A 220 15.98 13.05 -10.98
CA PHE A 220 15.62 11.65 -10.79
C PHE A 220 16.84 10.72 -10.87
N ALA A 221 17.70 10.91 -11.88
CA ALA A 221 18.94 10.15 -12.00
C ALA A 221 19.89 10.37 -10.81
N ALA A 222 20.01 11.61 -10.33
CA ALA A 222 20.79 11.92 -9.13
C ALA A 222 20.24 11.21 -7.88
N LEU A 223 18.91 11.17 -7.72
CA LEU A 223 18.24 10.46 -6.63
C LEU A 223 18.48 8.95 -6.70
N VAL A 224 18.37 8.35 -7.89
CA VAL A 224 18.66 6.92 -8.11
C VAL A 224 20.12 6.60 -7.79
N VAL A 225 21.07 7.43 -8.26
CA VAL A 225 22.50 7.27 -7.96
C VAL A 225 22.77 7.40 -6.46
N TRP A 226 22.14 8.38 -5.80
CA TRP A 226 22.23 8.57 -4.36
C TRP A 226 21.70 7.35 -3.60
N PHE A 227 20.54 6.84 -4.00
CA PHE A 227 19.90 5.66 -3.41
C PHE A 227 20.80 4.42 -3.52
N VAL A 228 21.32 4.15 -4.72
CA VAL A 228 22.26 3.06 -4.99
C VAL A 228 23.52 3.17 -4.13
N ARG A 229 24.12 4.36 -4.07
CA ARG A 229 25.32 4.61 -3.25
C ARG A 229 25.04 4.38 -1.77
N ARG A 230 23.86 4.75 -1.28
CA ARG A 230 23.47 4.54 0.11
C ARG A 230 23.30 3.06 0.45
N ILE A 231 22.69 2.28 -0.44
CA ILE A 231 22.55 0.82 -0.24
C ILE A 231 23.92 0.13 -0.22
N GLN A 232 24.85 0.56 -1.07
CA GLN A 232 26.18 -0.05 -1.20
C GLN A 232 27.18 0.33 -0.11
N ARG A 233 26.94 1.40 0.67
CA ARG A 233 27.95 2.05 1.54
C ARG A 233 28.21 1.42 2.91
N GLY A 234 28.03 0.11 3.05
CA GLY A 234 28.45 -0.63 4.24
C GLY A 234 28.10 -2.08 4.12
#